data_AF-A0AAV5TD19-F1
#
_entry.id   AF-A0AAV5TD19-F1
#
_cell.length_a   1.000
_cell.length_b   1.000
_cell.length_c   1.000
_cell.angle_alpha   90.00
_cell.angle_beta   90.00
_cell.angle_gamma   90.00
#
_symmetry.space_group_name_H-M   'P 1'
#
loop_
_entity.id
_entity.type
_entity.pdbx_description
1 polymer ?
#
loop_
_entity_poly.entity_id
_entity_poly.type
_entity_poly.pdbx_seq_one_letter_code
_entity_poly.pdbx_strand_id
1 'polypeptide(L)'
;SQVGLAYDIISLFTYLLFRTIPGCGWFADHFTATPLPAQMAMFFSYFARICQGLSNFFVCLNRATAILLPISHNRIWCIRWLLPLCFLGQFAFGAFVGWQAGSFPMHWLRYPQGQLYA
;
A
#
# COMPACT_ATOMS: atom_id res chain seq x y z
N SER A 1 -4.98 -11.69 -9.11
CA SER A 1 -5.03 -12.48 -7.86
C SER A 1 -5.98 -11.77 -6.91
N GLN A 2 -6.86 -12.50 -6.20
CA GLN A 2 -7.85 -11.88 -5.29
C GLN A 2 -7.22 -10.97 -4.23
N VAL A 3 -6.00 -11.30 -3.79
CA VAL A 3 -5.23 -10.53 -2.80
C VAL A 3 -4.76 -9.18 -3.36
N GLY A 4 -4.35 -9.10 -4.62
CA GLY A 4 -3.96 -7.83 -5.26
C GLY A 4 -5.13 -6.85 -5.35
N LEU A 5 -6.32 -7.36 -5.65
CA LEU A 5 -7.56 -6.58 -5.73
C LEU A 5 -7.94 -5.97 -4.37
N ALA A 6 -7.70 -6.69 -3.26
CA ALA A 6 -7.93 -6.15 -1.92
C ALA A 6 -7.03 -4.94 -1.62
N TYR A 7 -5.75 -5.00 -1.98
CA TYR A 7 -4.84 -3.86 -1.83
C TYR A 7 -5.20 -2.69 -2.73
N ASP A 8 -5.67 -2.94 -3.95
CA ASP A 8 -6.19 -1.91 -4.84
C ASP A 8 -7.41 -1.22 -4.24
N ILE A 9 -8.37 -1.96 -3.69
CA ILE A 9 -9.56 -1.39 -3.02
C ILE A 9 -9.15 -0.54 -1.81
N ILE A 10 -8.23 -1.04 -0.97
CA ILE A 10 -7.73 -0.29 0.19
C ILE A 10 -7.07 1.01 -0.27
N SER A 11 -6.20 0.94 -1.29
CA SER A 11 -5.54 2.11 -1.89
C SER A 11 -6.56 3.12 -2.42
N LEU A 12 -7.58 2.65 -3.15
CA LEU A 12 -8.62 3.51 -3.73
C LEU A 12 -9.46 4.19 -2.65
N PHE A 13 -9.80 3.47 -1.59
CA PHE A 13 -10.54 4.01 -0.45
C PHE A 13 -9.72 5.04 0.33
N THR A 14 -8.44 4.76 0.58
CA THR A 14 -7.50 5.73 1.17
C THR A 14 -7.40 6.98 0.30
N TYR A 15 -7.30 6.81 -1.02
CA TYR A 15 -7.17 7.94 -1.94
C TYR A 15 -8.43 8.81 -1.98
N LEU A 16 -9.61 8.18 -1.97
CA LEU A 16 -10.90 8.87 -1.90
C LEU A 16 -11.04 9.67 -0.61
N LEU A 17 -10.82 9.01 0.53
CA LEU A 17 -11.02 9.62 1.85
C LEU A 17 -10.02 10.74 2.14
N PHE A 18 -8.74 10.49 1.87
CA PHE A 18 -7.68 11.38 2.32
C PHE A 18 -7.18 12.33 1.23
N ARG A 19 -7.52 12.13 -0.05
CA ARG A 19 -7.08 13.00 -1.16
C ARG A 19 -8.23 13.66 -1.90
N THR A 20 -9.22 12.88 -2.36
CA THR A 20 -10.29 13.40 -3.22
C THR A 20 -11.28 14.26 -2.44
N ILE A 21 -11.75 13.81 -1.28
CA ILE A 21 -12.68 14.58 -0.42
C ILE A 21 -12.07 15.93 0.01
N PRO A 22 -10.87 15.98 0.62
CA PRO A 22 -10.25 17.26 0.96
C PRO A 22 -9.89 18.09 -0.27
N GLY A 23 -9.52 17.48 -1.41
CA GLY A 23 -9.25 18.18 -2.67
C GLY A 23 -10.48 18.93 -3.22
N CYS A 24 -11.69 18.43 -2.97
CA CYS A 24 -12.95 19.10 -3.31
C CYS A 24 -13.36 20.19 -2.29
N GLY A 25 -12.54 20.47 -1.27
CA GLY A 25 -12.82 21.47 -0.24
C GLY A 25 -13.74 20.98 0.88
N TRP A 26 -14.18 19.72 0.86
CA TRP A 26 -14.98 19.14 1.93
C TRP A 26 -14.11 18.83 3.14
N PHE A 27 -14.55 19.30 4.32
CA PHE A 27 -13.83 19.16 5.60
C PHE A 27 -12.40 19.73 5.60
N ALA A 28 -12.11 20.69 4.71
CA ALA A 28 -10.76 21.22 4.51
C ALA A 28 -10.09 21.74 5.79
N ASP A 29 -10.85 22.39 6.68
CA ASP A 29 -10.34 22.89 7.95
C ASP A 29 -9.94 21.75 8.91
N HIS A 30 -10.63 20.61 8.88
CA HIS A 30 -10.26 19.44 9.69
C HIS A 30 -9.00 18.73 9.16
N PHE A 31 -8.84 18.65 7.83
CA PHE A 31 -7.68 18.04 7.21
C PHE A 31 -6.42 18.90 7.30
N THR A 32 -6.56 20.22 7.44
CA THR A 32 -5.44 21.16 7.62
C THR A 32 -5.11 21.47 9.08
N ALA A 33 -6.04 21.22 10.02
CA ALA A 33 -5.83 21.45 11.44
C ALA A 33 -4.70 20.60 12.05
N THR A 34 -4.43 19.42 11.49
CA THR A 34 -3.38 18.52 11.98
C THR A 34 -2.65 17.84 10.82
N PRO A 35 -1.38 17.44 10.98
CA PRO A 35 -0.63 16.70 9.96
C PRO A 35 -1.05 15.21 9.87
N LEU A 36 -1.80 14.71 10.84
CA LEU A 36 -2.19 13.30 10.95
C LEU A 36 -2.88 12.73 9.69
N PRO A 37 -3.85 13.43 9.06
CA PRO A 37 -4.51 12.91 7.87
C PRO A 37 -3.56 12.79 6.67
N ALA A 38 -2.61 13.70 6.51
CA ALA A 38 -1.59 13.63 5.45
C ALA A 38 -0.66 12.42 5.67
N GLN A 39 -0.20 12.24 6.91
CA GLN A 39 0.67 11.13 7.29
C GLN A 39 -0.01 9.77 7.13
N MET A 40 -1.29 9.66 7.52
CA MET A 40 -2.09 8.45 7.31
C MET A 40 -2.26 8.14 5.81
N ALA A 41 -2.57 9.16 4.99
CA ALA A 41 -2.71 8.98 3.55
C ALA A 41 -1.42 8.41 2.92
N MET A 42 -0.28 8.96 3.31
CA MET A 42 1.04 8.52 2.88
C MET A 42 1.35 7.10 3.36
N PHE A 43 1.09 6.80 4.63
CA PHE A 43 1.27 5.47 5.21
C PHE A 43 0.53 4.40 4.39
N PHE A 44 -0.79 4.57 4.22
CA PHE A 44 -1.62 3.58 3.54
C PHE A 44 -1.29 3.48 2.04
N SER A 45 -0.95 4.60 1.39
CA SER A 45 -0.56 4.61 -0.02
C SER A 45 0.72 3.80 -0.28
N TYR A 46 1.76 4.03 0.55
CA TYR A 46 3.02 3.30 0.41
C TYR A 46 2.88 1.84 0.86
N PHE A 47 2.15 1.59 1.95
CA PHE A 47 1.83 0.23 2.41
C PHE A 47 1.17 -0.60 1.31
N ALA A 48 0.11 -0.07 0.68
CA ALA A 48 -0.63 -0.78 -0.36
C ALA A 48 0.24 -1.03 -1.61
N ARG A 49 1.02 -0.03 -2.05
CA ARG A 49 1.94 -0.17 -3.20
C ARG A 49 3.00 -1.24 -2.98
N ILE A 50 3.63 -1.26 -1.80
CA ILE A 50 4.65 -2.25 -1.47
C ILE A 50 4.04 -3.66 -1.39
N CYS A 51 2.88 -3.79 -0.76
CA CYS A 51 2.17 -5.05 -0.68
C CYS A 51 1.81 -5.59 -2.08
N GLN A 52 1.25 -4.75 -2.94
CA GLN A 52 0.89 -5.12 -4.31
C GLN A 52 2.14 -5.48 -5.14
N GLY A 53 3.23 -4.72 -4.99
CA GLY A 53 4.51 -5.00 -5.65
C GLY A 53 5.08 -6.36 -5.25
N LEU A 54 5.10 -6.67 -3.95
CA LEU A 54 5.57 -7.96 -3.44
C LEU A 54 4.66 -9.11 -3.86
N SER A 55 3.34 -8.93 -3.84
CA SER A 55 2.39 -9.94 -4.34
C SER A 55 2.64 -10.26 -5.81
N ASN A 56 2.87 -9.24 -6.65
CA ASN A 56 3.19 -9.44 -8.07
C ASN A 56 4.56 -10.13 -8.24
N PHE A 57 5.55 -9.76 -7.44
CA PHE A 57 6.86 -10.40 -7.44
C PHE A 57 6.77 -11.90 -7.09
N PHE A 58 6.02 -12.27 -6.06
CA PHE A 58 5.80 -13.67 -5.70
C PHE A 58 5.09 -14.46 -6.80
N VAL A 59 4.09 -13.86 -7.48
CA VAL A 59 3.42 -14.50 -8.62
C VAL A 59 4.39 -14.72 -9.79
N CYS A 60 5.25 -13.73 -10.08
CA CYS A 60 6.27 -13.86 -11.11
C CYS A 60 7.30 -14.95 -10.75
N LEU A 61 7.75 -15.01 -9.50
CA LEU A 61 8.64 -16.06 -9.02
C LEU A 61 7.99 -17.45 -9.11
N ASN A 62 6.71 -17.56 -8.77
CA ASN A 62 5.97 -18.81 -8.90
C ASN A 62 5.96 -19.30 -10.35
N ARG A 63 5.71 -18.39 -11.31
CA ARG A 63 5.74 -18.71 -12.75
C ARG A 63 7.14 -19.02 -13.26
N ALA A 64 8.14 -18.22 -12.87
CA ALA A 64 9.52 -18.41 -13.29
C ALA A 64 10.09 -19.74 -12.78
N THR A 65 9.84 -20.10 -11.52
CA THR A 65 10.28 -21.39 -10.96
C THR A 65 9.56 -22.58 -11.60
N ALA A 66 8.29 -22.43 -11.99
CA ALA A 66 7.57 -23.49 -12.72
C ALA A 66 8.19 -23.79 -14.10
N ILE A 67 8.71 -22.76 -14.79
CA ILE A 67 9.32 -22.89 -16.12
C ILE A 67 10.78 -23.36 -16.02
N LEU A 68 11.58 -22.71 -15.17
CA LEU A 68 13.03 -22.94 -15.10
C LEU A 68 13.40 -24.20 -14.30
N LEU A 69 12.61 -24.56 -13.29
CA LEU A 69 12.95 -25.63 -12.34
C LEU A 69 11.69 -26.44 -11.96
N PRO A 70 11.06 -27.16 -12.91
CA PRO A 70 9.79 -27.86 -12.66
C PRO A 70 9.90 -28.93 -11.58
N ILE A 71 11.04 -29.62 -11.47
CA ILE A 71 11.29 -30.67 -10.46
C ILE A 71 11.39 -30.07 -9.05
N SER A 72 12.05 -28.92 -8.92
CA SER A 72 12.22 -28.23 -7.63
C SER A 72 11.03 -27.34 -7.26
N HIS A 73 10.23 -26.91 -8.24
CA HIS A 73 9.05 -26.07 -8.05
C HIS A 73 8.09 -26.70 -7.03
N ASN A 74 7.75 -27.98 -7.21
CA ASN A 74 6.83 -28.68 -6.31
C ASN A 74 7.39 -28.76 -4.87
N ARG A 75 8.71 -28.90 -4.71
CA ARG A 75 9.37 -28.98 -3.40
C ARG A 75 9.38 -27.64 -2.65
N ILE A 76 9.50 -26.53 -3.37
CA ILE A 76 9.55 -25.18 -2.79
C ILE A 76 8.13 -24.70 -2.45
N TRP A 77 7.18 -24.86 -3.37
CA TRP A 77 5.84 -24.28 -3.25
C TRP A 77 4.83 -25.17 -2.50
N CYS A 78 5.09 -26.48 -2.31
CA CYS A 78 4.26 -27.32 -1.43
C CYS A 78 4.54 -27.16 0.07
N ILE A 79 5.52 -26.34 0.47
CA ILE A 79 5.78 -26.09 1.88
C ILE A 79 4.57 -25.33 2.46
N ARG A 80 3.83 -25.99 3.37
CA ARG A 80 2.60 -25.46 4.00
C ARG A 80 2.79 -24.07 4.63
N TRP A 81 4.00 -23.78 5.10
CA TRP A 81 4.35 -22.53 5.77
C TRP A 81 4.90 -21.43 4.86
N LEU A 82 5.25 -21.73 3.60
CA LEU A 82 5.88 -20.76 2.71
C LEU A 82 4.94 -19.60 2.38
N LEU A 83 3.70 -19.90 1.97
CA LEU A 83 2.66 -18.91 1.69
C LEU A 83 2.38 -17.97 2.88
N PRO A 84 2.07 -18.45 4.09
CA PRO A 84 1.84 -17.57 5.23
C PRO A 84 3.09 -16.77 5.63
N LEU A 85 4.30 -17.33 5.51
CA LEU A 85 5.55 -16.59 5.74
C LEU A 85 5.74 -15.46 4.71
N CYS A 86 5.44 -15.70 3.43
CA CYS A 86 5.48 -14.68 2.39
C CYS A 86 4.47 -13.55 2.67
N PHE A 87 3.26 -13.88 3.12
CA PHE A 87 2.26 -12.87 3.51
C PHE A 87 2.68 -12.08 4.74
N LEU A 88 3.24 -12.74 5.77
CA LEU A 88 3.76 -12.06 6.97
C LEU A 88 4.92 -11.14 6.63
N GLY A 89 5.87 -11.61 5.81
CA GLY A 89 7.00 -10.81 5.34
C GLY A 89 6.53 -9.62 4.51
N GLN A 90 5.55 -9.81 3.63
CA GLN A 90 4.94 -8.75 2.84
C GLN A 90 4.29 -7.69 3.74
N PHE A 91 3.50 -8.12 4.73
CA PHE A 91 2.82 -7.22 5.64
C PHE A 91 3.83 -6.43 6.50
N ALA A 92 4.84 -7.11 7.05
CA ALA A 92 5.88 -6.47 7.86
C ALA A 92 6.69 -5.45 7.06
N PHE A 93 7.11 -5.82 5.83
CA PHE A 93 7.86 -4.91 4.97
C PHE A 93 7.00 -3.73 4.49
N GLY A 94 5.75 -3.99 4.11
CA GLY A 94 4.79 -2.95 3.77
C GLY A 94 4.55 -1.99 4.93
N ALA A 95 4.38 -2.50 6.15
CA ALA A 95 4.18 -1.69 7.34
C ALA A 95 5.41 -0.85 7.68
N PHE A 96 6.62 -1.41 7.54
CA PHE A 96 7.87 -0.69 7.75
C PHE A 96 8.04 0.48 6.77
N VAL A 97 7.83 0.24 5.47
CA VAL A 97 7.92 1.31 4.46
C VAL A 97 6.80 2.33 4.63
N GLY A 98 5.58 1.88 4.92
CA GLY A 98 4.46 2.77 5.24
C GLY A 98 4.77 3.65 6.45
N TRP A 99 5.35 3.09 7.51
CA TRP A 99 5.75 3.83 8.70
C TRP A 99 6.79 4.90 8.38
N GLN A 100 7.83 4.55 7.61
CA GLN A 100 8.81 5.54 7.16
C GLN A 100 8.15 6.66 6.36
N ALA A 101 7.25 6.32 5.42
CA ALA A 101 6.52 7.31 4.63
C ALA A 101 5.61 8.22 5.48
N GLY A 102 4.99 7.68 6.53
CA GLY A 102 4.14 8.42 7.47
C GLY A 102 4.92 9.28 8.47
N SER A 103 6.18 8.95 8.76
CA SER A 103 7.01 9.73 9.69
C SER A 103 7.47 11.08 9.15
N PHE A 104 7.33 11.31 7.84
CA PHE A 104 7.67 12.61 7.25
C PHE A 104 6.66 13.68 7.67
N PRO A 105 7.10 14.90 8.02
CA PRO A 105 6.22 16.00 8.40
C PRO A 105 5.52 16.57 7.16
N MET A 106 4.49 15.86 6.69
CA MET A 106 3.62 16.26 5.59
C MET A 106 2.51 17.16 6.10
N HIS A 107 2.28 18.29 5.44
CA HIS A 107 1.19 19.22 5.73
C HIS A 107 0.38 19.48 4.46
N TRP A 108 -0.94 19.55 4.61
CA TRP A 108 -1.82 19.94 3.52
C TRP A 108 -1.68 21.45 3.25
N LEU A 109 -1.33 21.82 2.02
CA LEU A 109 -1.29 23.22 1.60
C LEU A 109 -2.69 23.66 1.16
N ARG A 110 -3.18 24.75 1.76
CA ARG A 110 -4.45 25.39 1.39
C ARG A 110 -4.18 26.54 0.42
N TYR A 111 -4.62 26.38 -0.83
CA TYR A 111 -4.57 27.45 -1.82
C TYR A 111 -5.83 28.34 -1.74
N PRO A 112 -5.74 29.62 -2.15
CA PRO A 112 -6.86 30.58 -2.08
C PRO A 112 -8.07 30.18 -2.94
N GLN A 113 -7.92 29.19 -3.81
CA GLN A 113 -9.00 28.62 -4.64
C GLN A 113 -9.83 27.55 -3.89
N GLY A 114 -9.55 27.30 -2.61
CA GLY A 114 -10.28 26.31 -1.79
C GLY A 114 -9.86 24.85 -2.00
N GLN A 115 -8.90 24.60 -2.91
CA GLN A 115 -8.37 23.26 -3.14
C GLN A 115 -7.19 22.95 -2.21
N LEU A 116 -7.20 21.73 -1.66
CA LEU A 116 -6.14 21.20 -0.79
C LEU A 116 -5.25 20.23 -1.57
N TYR A 117 -3.93 20.44 -1.48
CA TYR A 117 -2.93 19.53 -2.02
C TYR A 117 -1.97 19.07 -0.92
N ALA A 118 -1.69 17.76 -0.89
CA ALA A 118 -0.61 17.13 -0.11
C ALA A 118 0.37 16.43 -1.03
#